data_AF-A0A415J3M4-F1
#
_entry.id   AF-A0A415J3M4-F1
#
_cell.length_a   1.000
_cell.length_b   1.000
_cell.length_c   1.000
_cell.angle_alpha   90.00
_cell.angle_beta   90.00
_cell.angle_gamma   90.00
#
_symmetry.space_group_name_H-M   'P 1'
#
loop_
_entity.id
_entity.type
_entity.pdbx_description
1 polymer ?
#
loop_
_entity_poly.entity_id
_entity_poly.type
_entity_poly.pdbx_seq_one_letter_code
_entity_poly.pdbx_strand_id
1 'polypeptide(L)'
;MKINIQNDKYEIINAGNIILPKNDYIEFNFENLNFRVICKEEKKEDGTPSDSRYQTRLVKDDSGNILYMELSIYNITGNIFSATEDMIELGFLSNHSLRLNFAINEISNGTYLFVYTWYLFKEIEGEKNERK
;
A
#
# COMPACT_ATOMS: atom_id res chain seq x y z
N MET A 1 21.86 -10.06 9.56
CA MET A 1 22.52 -8.78 9.19
C MET A 1 21.41 -7.81 8.79
N LYS A 2 21.35 -6.61 9.38
CA LYS A 2 20.38 -5.57 8.99
C LYS A 2 21.11 -4.61 8.05
N ILE A 3 20.66 -4.52 6.80
CA ILE A 3 21.19 -3.58 5.80
C ILE A 3 20.27 -2.36 5.82
N ASN A 4 20.83 -1.17 5.98
CA ASN A 4 20.10 0.08 5.80
C ASN A 4 20.23 0.51 4.33
N ILE A 5 19.09 0.68 3.65
CA ILE A 5 19.04 1.14 2.27
C ILE A 5 18.32 2.48 2.28
N GLN A 6 18.97 3.54 1.79
CA GLN A 6 18.41 4.89 1.81
C GLN A 6 19.01 5.74 0.69
N ASN A 7 18.30 6.80 0.32
CA ASN A 7 18.80 7.92 -0.47
C ASN A 7 18.53 9.23 0.27
N ASP A 8 18.74 10.38 -0.39
CA ASP A 8 18.58 11.70 0.24
C ASP A 8 17.14 12.00 0.69
N LYS A 9 16.15 11.39 0.04
CA LYS A 9 14.72 11.67 0.27
C LYS A 9 14.02 10.62 1.11
N TYR A 10 14.50 9.37 1.07
CA TYR A 10 13.78 8.23 1.64
C TYR A 10 14.73 7.25 2.33
N GLU A 11 14.26 6.66 3.42
CA GLU A 11 14.74 5.39 3.95
C GLU A 11 13.84 4.26 3.42
N ILE A 12 14.43 3.17 2.92
CA ILE A 12 13.69 1.96 2.56
C ILE A 12 13.67 1.05 3.79
N ILE A 13 12.50 0.89 4.39
CA ILE A 13 12.34 0.12 5.63
C ILE A 13 11.99 -1.34 5.39
N ASN A 14 11.32 -1.65 4.28
CA ASN A 14 11.03 -3.02 3.88
C ASN A 14 10.73 -3.09 2.38
N ALA A 15 11.27 -4.10 1.69
CA ALA A 15 10.98 -4.34 0.29
C ALA A 15 10.91 -5.85 0.05
N GLY A 16 10.06 -6.26 -0.88
CA GLY A 16 9.92 -7.68 -1.19
C GLY A 16 8.84 -7.98 -2.20
N ASN A 17 8.55 -9.27 -2.32
CA ASN A 17 7.44 -9.79 -3.08
C ASN A 17 6.72 -10.88 -2.29
N ILE A 18 5.40 -10.93 -2.41
CA ILE A 18 4.56 -11.90 -1.72
C ILE A 18 3.50 -12.40 -2.69
N ILE A 19 3.15 -13.69 -2.56
CA ILE A 19 1.99 -14.27 -3.24
C ILE A 19 0.76 -13.95 -2.40
N LEU A 20 -0.17 -13.17 -2.95
CA LEU A 20 -1.46 -12.86 -2.37
C LEU A 20 -2.51 -13.83 -2.94
N PRO A 21 -3.06 -14.76 -2.13
CA PRO A 21 -4.04 -15.72 -2.59
C PRO A 21 -5.40 -15.08 -2.86
N LYS A 22 -6.21 -15.77 -3.68
CA LYS A 22 -7.59 -15.37 -3.96
C LYS A 22 -8.42 -15.33 -2.67
N ASN A 23 -9.21 -14.27 -2.49
CA ASN A 23 -10.11 -14.08 -1.35
C ASN A 23 -9.41 -14.00 0.02
N ASP A 24 -8.13 -13.66 0.04
CA ASP A 24 -7.37 -13.48 1.28
C ASP A 24 -6.73 -12.08 1.32
N TYR A 25 -6.03 -11.78 2.42
CA TYR A 25 -5.27 -10.56 2.60
C TYR A 25 -3.84 -10.83 3.07
N ILE A 26 -2.95 -9.88 2.79
CA ILE A 26 -1.65 -9.80 3.46
C ILE A 26 -1.71 -8.67 4.47
N GLU A 27 -1.21 -8.90 5.68
CA GLU A 27 -1.10 -7.90 6.74
C GLU A 27 0.36 -7.47 6.94
N PHE A 28 0.58 -6.16 6.89
CA PHE A 28 1.84 -5.53 7.24
C PHE A 28 1.67 -4.80 8.57
N ASN A 29 2.55 -5.10 9.51
CA ASN A 29 2.52 -4.56 10.87
C ASN A 29 3.78 -3.74 11.12
N PHE A 30 3.60 -2.44 11.38
CA PHE A 30 4.66 -1.48 11.70
C PHE A 30 4.35 -0.82 13.03
N GLU A 31 5.05 -1.19 14.09
CA GLU A 31 4.80 -0.66 15.45
C GLU A 31 3.32 -0.79 15.84
N ASN A 32 2.58 0.32 15.85
CA ASN A 32 1.15 0.42 16.18
C ASN A 32 0.25 0.59 14.94
N LEU A 33 0.79 0.42 13.73
CA LEU A 33 0.08 0.56 12.46
C LEU A 33 -0.09 -0.80 11.78
N ASN A 34 -1.32 -1.11 11.41
CA ASN A 34 -1.67 -2.33 10.68
C ASN A 34 -2.22 -1.97 9.30
N PHE A 35 -1.70 -2.62 8.26
CA PHE A 35 -2.13 -2.43 6.88
C PHE A 35 -2.54 -3.77 6.28
N ARG A 36 -3.71 -3.83 5.63
CA ARG A 36 -4.16 -5.01 4.91
C ARG A 36 -4.25 -4.74 3.42
N VAL A 37 -3.59 -5.58 2.63
CA VAL A 37 -3.69 -5.55 1.17
C VAL A 37 -4.64 -6.67 0.74
N ILE A 38 -5.66 -6.31 -0.04
CA ILE A 38 -6.69 -7.24 -0.51
C ILE A 38 -6.99 -7.02 -1.98
N CYS A 39 -7.14 -8.11 -2.74
CA CYS A 39 -7.63 -8.07 -4.11
C CYS A 39 -9.14 -8.32 -4.16
N LYS A 40 -9.85 -7.52 -4.95
CA LYS A 40 -11.30 -7.56 -5.07
C LYS A 40 -11.73 -7.51 -6.54
N GLU A 41 -12.91 -8.05 -6.79
CA GLU A 41 -13.61 -7.85 -8.05
C GLU A 41 -14.63 -6.72 -7.88
N GLU A 42 -14.71 -5.84 -8.88
CA GLU A 42 -15.73 -4.80 -8.96
C GLU A 42 -16.41 -4.86 -10.33
N LYS A 43 -17.72 -4.63 -10.37
CA LYS A 43 -18.49 -4.62 -11.62
C LYS A 43 -19.12 -3.25 -11.83
N LYS A 44 -19.16 -2.83 -13.09
CA LYS A 44 -19.97 -1.71 -13.57
C LYS A 44 -21.45 -2.10 -13.49
N GLU A 45 -22.35 -1.12 -13.65
CA GLU A 45 -23.81 -1.35 -13.56
C GLU A 45 -24.32 -2.37 -14.59
N ASP A 46 -23.65 -2.49 -15.74
CA ASP A 46 -23.96 -3.46 -16.79
C ASP A 46 -23.44 -4.89 -16.51
N GLY A 47 -22.81 -5.10 -15.35
CA GLY A 47 -22.27 -6.39 -14.93
C GLY A 47 -20.87 -6.72 -15.47
N THR A 48 -20.26 -5.85 -16.28
CA THR A 48 -18.88 -6.01 -16.77
C THR A 48 -17.87 -5.60 -15.69
N PRO A 49 -16.64 -6.15 -15.66
CA PRO A 49 -15.61 -5.71 -14.72
C PRO A 49 -15.27 -4.22 -14.88
N SER A 50 -15.08 -3.51 -13.76
CA SER A 50 -14.53 -2.16 -13.78
C SER A 50 -13.04 -2.14 -14.13
N ASP A 51 -12.51 -0.95 -14.44
CA ASP A 51 -11.11 -0.79 -14.78
C ASP A 51 -10.22 -1.02 -13.54
N SER A 52 -8.96 -1.43 -13.74
CA SER A 52 -8.03 -1.68 -12.63
C SER A 52 -7.80 -0.39 -11.83
N ARG A 53 -7.98 -0.46 -10.51
CA ARG A 53 -7.78 0.67 -9.60
C ARG A 53 -7.38 0.19 -8.21
N TYR A 54 -6.87 1.09 -7.39
CA TYR A 54 -6.74 0.85 -5.95
C TYR A 54 -7.53 1.88 -5.14
N GLN A 55 -7.81 1.55 -3.89
CA GLN A 55 -8.44 2.44 -2.93
C GLN A 55 -7.92 2.13 -1.53
N THR A 56 -7.73 3.17 -0.73
CA THR A 56 -7.43 3.06 0.69
C THR A 56 -8.66 3.42 1.53
N ARG A 57 -8.82 2.76 2.68
CA ARG A 57 -9.81 3.16 3.70
C ARG A 57 -9.34 2.76 5.09
N LEU A 58 -9.80 3.50 6.10
CA LEU A 58 -9.64 3.11 7.51
C LEU A 58 -10.78 2.17 7.91
N VAL A 59 -10.42 1.01 8.45
CA VAL A 59 -11.38 0.08 9.05
C VAL A 59 -11.35 0.29 10.55
N LYS A 60 -12.54 0.46 11.14
CA LYS A 60 -12.73 0.76 12.56
C LYS A 60 -13.58 -0.32 13.23
N ASP A 61 -13.42 -0.47 14.54
CA ASP A 61 -14.33 -1.26 15.37
C ASP A 61 -15.65 -0.49 15.64
N ASP A 62 -16.59 -1.14 16.33
CA ASP A 62 -17.88 -0.56 16.72
C ASP A 62 -17.73 0.66 17.66
N SER A 63 -16.57 0.80 18.31
CA SER A 63 -16.23 1.93 19.18
C SER A 63 -15.54 3.08 18.43
N GLY A 64 -15.28 2.92 17.13
CA GLY A 64 -14.61 3.91 16.29
C GLY A 64 -13.08 3.89 16.35
N ASN A 65 -12.47 2.93 17.05
CA ASN A 65 -11.02 2.77 17.07
C ASN A 65 -10.55 2.19 15.74
N ILE A 66 -9.43 2.69 15.22
CA ILE A 66 -8.85 2.19 13.97
C ILE A 66 -8.24 0.81 14.24
N LEU A 67 -8.70 -0.20 13.48
CA LEU A 67 -8.15 -1.55 13.52
C LEU A 67 -6.97 -1.69 12.54
N TYR A 68 -7.19 -1.25 11.30
CA TYR A 68 -6.21 -1.28 10.23
C TYR A 68 -6.59 -0.32 9.09
N MET A 69 -5.61 0.01 8.26
CA MET A 69 -5.85 0.61 6.94
C MET A 69 -5.93 -0.49 5.88
N GLU A 70 -6.98 -0.49 5.07
CA GLU A 70 -7.15 -1.43 3.97
C GLU A 70 -6.74 -0.79 2.65
N LEU A 71 -5.81 -1.42 1.92
CA LEU A 71 -5.52 -1.17 0.52
C LEU A 71 -6.25 -2.23 -0.32
N SER A 72 -7.36 -1.83 -0.92
CA SER A 72 -8.09 -2.66 -1.87
C SER A 72 -7.58 -2.43 -3.28
N ILE A 73 -7.25 -3.50 -4.00
CA ILE A 73 -6.86 -3.46 -5.41
C ILE A 73 -7.93 -4.21 -6.21
N TYR A 74 -8.48 -3.55 -7.23
CA TYR A 74 -9.63 -4.03 -7.98
C TYR A 74 -9.25 -4.44 -9.39
N ASN A 75 -9.84 -5.54 -9.86
CA ASN A 75 -9.88 -5.96 -11.27
C ASN A 75 -8.53 -5.85 -11.99
N ILE A 76 -7.49 -6.49 -11.44
CA ILE A 76 -6.17 -6.54 -12.07
C ILE A 76 -6.30 -7.33 -13.38
N THR A 77 -6.18 -6.66 -14.54
CA THR A 77 -6.34 -7.30 -15.84
C THR A 77 -5.07 -7.21 -16.68
N GLY A 78 -4.49 -8.37 -17.02
CA GLY A 78 -3.54 -8.60 -18.12
C GLY A 78 -2.16 -7.93 -18.08
N ASN A 79 -1.99 -6.80 -17.39
CA ASN A 79 -0.75 -6.03 -17.28
C ASN A 79 -0.40 -5.78 -15.81
N ILE A 80 0.87 -5.47 -15.56
CA ILE A 80 1.35 -5.01 -14.25
C ILE A 80 0.55 -3.77 -13.86
N PHE A 81 -0.26 -3.88 -12.81
CA PHE A 81 -0.90 -2.73 -12.19
C PHE A 81 0.06 -2.18 -11.13
N SER A 82 0.46 -0.92 -11.27
CA SER A 82 1.44 -0.33 -10.37
C SER A 82 1.05 1.07 -9.92
N ALA A 83 1.39 1.40 -8.68
CA ALA A 83 1.29 2.75 -8.15
C ALA A 83 2.46 3.64 -8.61
N THR A 84 3.09 3.32 -9.75
CA THR A 84 4.46 3.76 -10.10
C THR A 84 4.64 5.25 -10.30
N GLU A 85 3.58 6.03 -10.51
CA GLU A 85 3.70 7.48 -10.72
C GLU A 85 3.78 8.26 -9.39
N ASP A 86 3.09 7.81 -8.33
CA ASP A 86 3.09 8.47 -7.02
C ASP A 86 3.05 7.43 -5.89
N MET A 87 4.11 7.39 -5.07
CA MET A 87 4.12 6.56 -3.85
C MET A 87 2.92 6.94 -2.98
N ILE A 88 2.17 5.94 -2.51
CA ILE A 88 0.97 6.17 -1.70
C ILE A 88 1.41 6.52 -0.29
N GLU A 89 1.02 7.70 0.18
CA GLU A 89 1.17 8.07 1.59
C GLU A 89 0.08 7.41 2.44
N LEU A 90 0.48 6.60 3.41
CA LEU A 90 -0.41 5.73 4.20
C LEU A 90 -0.44 6.10 5.68
N GLY A 91 0.45 6.98 6.15
CA GLY A 91 0.46 7.44 7.53
C GLY A 91 1.80 8.03 7.93
N PHE A 92 2.07 8.05 9.24
CA PHE A 92 3.31 8.55 9.82
C PHE A 92 3.89 7.54 10.81
N LEU A 93 5.19 7.29 10.71
CA LEU A 93 5.95 6.49 11.68
C LEU A 93 7.07 7.37 12.25
N SER A 94 7.08 7.58 13.57
CA SER A 94 8.07 8.47 14.22
C SER A 94 8.23 9.83 13.53
N ASN A 95 7.11 10.50 13.18
CA ASN A 95 7.01 11.76 12.44
C ASN A 95 7.49 11.74 10.97
N HIS A 96 7.86 10.59 10.42
CA HIS A 96 8.20 10.45 9.00
C HIS A 96 7.00 9.93 8.23
N SER A 97 6.72 10.51 7.06
CA SER A 97 5.63 10.02 6.18
C SER A 97 5.96 8.60 5.70
N LEU A 98 5.08 7.65 6.04
CA LEU A 98 5.15 6.26 5.63
C LEU A 98 4.49 6.12 4.26
N ARG A 99 5.28 5.67 3.28
CA ARG A 99 4.85 5.57 1.89
C ARG A 99 5.03 4.16 1.34
N LEU A 100 4.14 3.77 0.45
CA LEU A 100 4.17 2.49 -0.24
C LEU A 100 4.26 2.71 -1.74
N ASN A 101 5.25 2.08 -2.38
CA ASN A 101 5.21 1.82 -3.81
C ASN A 101 4.92 0.34 -4.02
N PHE A 102 4.07 0.01 -4.99
CA PHE A 102 3.78 -1.37 -5.30
C PHE A 102 3.50 -1.59 -6.79
N ALA A 103 3.71 -2.84 -7.19
CA ALA A 103 3.25 -3.41 -8.43
C ALA A 103 2.58 -4.74 -8.13
N ILE A 104 1.54 -5.08 -8.89
CA ILE A 104 0.82 -6.34 -8.73
C ILE A 104 0.48 -6.92 -10.09
N ASN A 105 0.59 -8.24 -10.19
CA ASN A 105 0.23 -8.98 -11.38
C ASN A 105 -0.47 -10.29 -10.99
N GLU A 106 -1.47 -10.70 -11.77
CA GLU A 106 -2.08 -12.01 -11.61
C GLU A 106 -1.14 -13.09 -12.17
N ILE A 107 -0.85 -14.09 -11.35
CA ILE A 107 0.03 -15.21 -11.74
C ILE A 107 -0.75 -16.51 -11.96
N SER A 108 -1.93 -16.66 -11.34
CA SER A 108 -2.80 -17.82 -11.53
C SER A 108 -4.19 -17.59 -10.93
N ASN A 109 -5.25 -17.59 -11.74
CA ASN A 109 -6.67 -17.66 -11.33
C ASN A 109 -7.01 -17.01 -9.96
N GLY A 110 -6.82 -15.70 -9.84
CA GLY A 110 -7.07 -14.89 -8.65
C GLY A 110 -5.96 -14.90 -7.61
N THR A 111 -4.79 -15.47 -7.94
CA THR A 111 -3.56 -15.40 -7.16
C THR A 111 -2.65 -14.36 -7.77
N TYR A 112 -2.11 -13.48 -6.94
CA TYR A 112 -1.36 -12.32 -7.38
C TYR A 112 0.06 -12.32 -6.83
N LEU A 113 1.02 -11.89 -7.65
CA LEU A 113 2.35 -11.51 -7.20
C LEU A 113 2.32 -10.02 -6.84
N PHE A 114 2.42 -9.72 -5.54
CA PHE A 114 2.49 -8.36 -5.02
C PHE A 114 3.95 -8.00 -4.74
N VAL A 115 4.49 -7.07 -5.50
CA VAL A 115 5.84 -6.51 -5.34
C VAL A 115 5.71 -5.17 -4.66
N TYR A 116 6.44 -4.94 -3.57
CA TYR A 116 6.24 -3.76 -2.74
C TYR A 116 7.54 -3.19 -2.20
N THR A 117 7.51 -1.90 -1.89
CA THR A 117 8.55 -1.21 -1.14
C THR A 117 7.91 -0.18 -0.21
N TRP A 118 8.26 -0.27 1.07
CA TRP A 118 7.89 0.68 2.11
C TRP A 118 9.03 1.67 2.33
N TYR A 119 8.67 2.94 2.37
CA TYR A 119 9.57 4.07 2.54
C TYR A 119 9.18 4.92 3.74
N LEU A 120 10.16 5.48 4.42
CA LEU A 120 9.97 6.65 5.28
C LEU A 120 10.54 7.88 4.56
N PHE A 121 9.71 8.90 4.37
CA PHE A 121 10.15 10.18 3.83
C PHE A 121 10.95 10.94 4.89
N LYS A 122 12.17 11.34 4.54
CA LYS A 122 13.02 12.18 5.39
C LYS A 122 12.47 13.60 5.32
N GLU A 123 12.05 14.18 6.45
CA GLU A 123 11.74 15.61 6.48
C GLU A 123 12.97 16.37 5.97
N ILE A 124 12.81 17.16 4.89
CA ILE A 124 13.84 18.10 4.49
C ILE A 124 13.80 19.22 5.54
N GLU A 125 14.90 19.44 6.27
CA GLU A 125 15.05 20.43 7.35
C GLU A 125 14.77 21.92 6.96
N GLY A 126 14.18 22.20 5.80
CA GLY A 126 13.91 23.55 5.30
C GLY A 126 12.44 24.02 5.31
N GLU A 127 11.44 23.13 5.40
CA GLU A 127 10.03 23.52 5.18
C GLU A 127 9.22 23.88 6.45
N LYS A 128 9.85 23.89 7.64
CA LYS A 128 9.17 24.30 8.89
C LYS A 128 8.92 25.82 9.02
N ASN A 129 9.39 26.64 8.09
CA ASN A 129 9.35 28.10 8.23
C ASN A 129 8.16 28.83 7.56
N GLU A 130 7.25 28.16 6.84
CA GLU A 130 6.20 28.87 6.08
C GLU A 130 4.75 28.53 6.46
N ARG A 131 4.50 27.87 7.59
CA ARG A 131 3.13 27.70 8.11
C ARG A 131 2.99 28.34 9.49
N LYS A 132 2.84 29.67 9.49
CA LYS A 132 2.23 30.45 10.59
C LYS A 132 1.02 31.20 10.05
#